data_AF-A0A0R1ULV8-F1
#
_entry.id   AF-A0A0R1ULV8-F1
#
_cell.length_a   1.000
_cell.length_b   1.000
_cell.length_c   1.000
_cell.angle_alpha   90.00
_cell.angle_beta   90.00
_cell.angle_gamma   90.00
#
_symmetry.space_group_name_H-M   'P 1'
#
loop_
_entity.id
_entity.type
_entity.pdbx_description
1 polymer ?
#
loop_
_entity_poly.entity_id
_entity_poly.type
_entity_poly.pdbx_seq_one_letter_code
_entity_poly.pdbx_strand_id
1 'polypeptide(L)'
;MFKRHRAGFLTANNLIALAILTVALTFLMVNVAAIKEQRQQMDQALTVARLAKEVSTQVATGQPEATISRQGLRAEATPNYVRVWKQQTLLKEWRP
;
A
#
# COMPACT_ATOMS: atom_id res chain seq x y z
N MET A 1 42.85 -11.13 -40.07
CA MET A 1 41.60 -10.32 -40.12
C MET A 1 40.45 -10.84 -39.24
N PHE A 2 40.38 -12.15 -38.94
CA PHE A 2 39.28 -12.78 -38.16
C PHE A 2 39.17 -12.42 -36.66
N LYS A 3 40.26 -11.98 -36.00
CA LYS A 3 40.23 -11.63 -34.55
C LYS A 3 39.41 -10.36 -34.25
N ARG A 4 39.41 -9.36 -35.15
CA ARG A 4 38.67 -8.10 -34.97
C ARG A 4 37.14 -8.32 -35.06
N HIS A 5 36.68 -9.19 -35.97
CA HIS A 5 35.27 -9.53 -36.08
C HIS A 5 34.73 -10.27 -34.85
N ARG A 6 35.52 -11.20 -34.27
CA ARG A 6 35.12 -11.89 -33.02
C ARG A 6 35.06 -10.94 -31.82
N ALA A 7 36.03 -10.03 -31.69
CA ALA A 7 36.02 -9.02 -30.62
C ALA A 7 34.85 -8.04 -30.75
N GLY A 8 34.52 -7.60 -31.97
CA GLY A 8 33.34 -6.79 -32.27
C GLY A 8 32.01 -7.52 -31.98
N PHE A 9 31.95 -8.82 -32.27
CA PHE A 9 30.76 -9.64 -31.99
C PHE A 9 30.57 -9.88 -30.48
N LEU A 10 31.64 -10.19 -29.73
CA LEU A 10 31.59 -10.34 -28.28
C LEU A 10 31.20 -9.04 -27.56
N THR A 11 31.71 -7.90 -28.03
CA THR A 11 31.35 -6.58 -27.48
C THR A 11 29.91 -6.22 -27.79
N ALA A 12 29.42 -6.46 -29.02
CA ALA A 12 28.03 -6.25 -29.38
C ALA A 12 27.07 -7.15 -28.57
N ASN A 13 27.41 -8.43 -28.38
CA ASN A 13 26.56 -9.36 -27.64
C ASN A 13 26.48 -9.00 -26.14
N ASN A 14 27.59 -8.54 -25.55
CA ASN A 14 27.60 -8.04 -24.17
C ASN A 14 26.81 -6.74 -24.02
N LEU A 15 26.84 -5.85 -25.02
CA LEU A 15 26.03 -4.63 -25.03
C LEU A 15 24.53 -4.95 -25.11
N ILE A 16 24.14 -5.92 -25.92
CA ILE A 16 22.75 -6.40 -26.01
C ILE A 16 22.32 -7.02 -24.68
N ALA A 17 23.15 -7.88 -24.09
CA ALA A 17 22.87 -8.49 -22.79
C ALA A 17 22.70 -7.42 -21.69
N LEU A 18 23.57 -6.41 -21.67
CA LEU A 18 23.49 -5.30 -20.74
C LEU A 18 22.21 -4.48 -20.94
N ALA A 19 21.82 -4.20 -22.20
CA ALA A 19 20.58 -3.49 -22.50
C ALA A 19 19.35 -4.26 -22.02
N ILE A 20 19.29 -5.57 -22.27
CA ILE A 20 18.21 -6.45 -21.80
C ILE A 20 18.14 -6.44 -20.26
N LEU A 21 19.28 -6.60 -19.59
CA LEU A 21 19.36 -6.54 -18.13
C LEU A 21 18.90 -5.19 -17.58
N THR A 22 19.29 -4.09 -18.23
CA THR A 22 18.91 -2.74 -17.81
C THR A 22 17.40 -2.55 -17.91
N VAL A 23 16.79 -2.98 -19.01
CA VAL A 23 15.33 -2.92 -19.19
C VAL A 23 14.62 -3.80 -18.16
N ALA A 24 15.08 -5.03 -17.95
CA ALA A 24 14.50 -5.95 -16.97
C ALA A 24 14.58 -5.40 -15.53
N LEU A 25 15.72 -4.83 -15.14
CA LEU A 25 15.91 -4.20 -13.83
C LEU A 25 15.02 -2.97 -13.65
N THR A 26 14.92 -2.13 -14.68
CA THR A 26 14.05 -0.95 -14.65
C THR A 26 12.59 -1.35 -14.48
N PHE A 27 12.15 -2.36 -15.24
CA PHE A 27 10.79 -2.89 -15.13
C PHE A 27 10.54 -3.46 -13.73
N LEU A 28 11.48 -4.24 -13.18
CA LEU A 28 11.38 -4.77 -11.83
C LEU A 28 11.26 -3.65 -10.78
N MET A 29 12.10 -2.62 -10.85
CA MET A 29 12.07 -1.50 -9.91
C MET A 29 10.75 -0.75 -9.93
N VAL A 30 10.22 -0.45 -11.12
CA VAL A 30 8.92 0.24 -11.26
C VAL A 30 7.79 -0.60 -10.66
N ASN A 31 7.76 -1.90 -10.93
CA ASN A 31 6.73 -2.78 -10.39
C ASN A 31 6.85 -2.94 -8.87
N VAL A 32 8.06 -3.06 -8.34
CA VAL A 32 8.29 -3.13 -6.88
C VAL A 32 7.82 -1.85 -6.19
N ALA A 33 8.09 -0.68 -6.77
CA ALA A 33 7.63 0.59 -6.24
C ALA A 33 6.09 0.66 -6.22
N ALA A 34 5.43 0.29 -7.33
CA ALA A 34 3.98 0.27 -7.43
C ALA A 34 3.34 -0.70 -6.41
N ILE A 35 3.88 -1.91 -6.27
CA ILE A 35 3.38 -2.90 -5.30
C ILE A 35 3.56 -2.41 -3.87
N LYS A 36 4.69 -1.75 -3.56
CA LYS A 36 4.95 -1.22 -2.23
C LYS A 36 3.94 -0.13 -1.85
N GLU A 37 3.63 0.77 -2.78
CA GLU A 37 2.62 1.80 -2.57
C GLU A 37 1.23 1.20 -2.36
N GLN A 38 0.83 0.24 -3.20
CA GLN A 38 -0.44 -0.47 -3.05
C GLN A 38 -0.54 -1.20 -1.70
N ARG A 39 0.53 -1.89 -1.27
CA ARG A 39 0.56 -2.55 0.04
C ARG A 39 0.39 -1.55 1.17
N GLN A 40 1.07 -0.42 1.12
CA GLN A 40 0.94 0.62 2.15
C GLN A 40 -0.50 1.16 2.24
N GLN A 41 -1.15 1.40 1.09
CA GLN A 41 -2.56 1.82 1.06
C GLN A 41 -3.50 0.75 1.63
N MET A 42 -3.27 -0.52 1.29
CA MET A 42 -4.05 -1.64 1.82
C MET A 42 -3.88 -1.82 3.32
N ASP A 43 -2.65 -1.74 3.84
CA ASP A 43 -2.37 -1.86 5.28
C ASP A 43 -3.02 -0.73 6.08
N GLN A 44 -3.04 0.49 5.53
CA GLN A 44 -3.75 1.63 6.13
C GLN A 44 -5.26 1.40 6.13
N ALA A 45 -5.85 0.98 5.01
CA ALA A 45 -7.27 0.68 4.91
C ALA A 45 -7.69 -0.43 5.89
N LEU A 46 -6.86 -1.46 6.04
CA LEU A 46 -7.12 -2.56 6.95
C LEU A 46 -7.03 -2.13 8.42
N THR A 47 -6.09 -1.24 8.75
CA THR A 47 -6.01 -0.62 10.08
C THR A 47 -7.26 0.19 10.41
N VAL A 48 -7.71 1.01 9.46
CA VAL A 48 -8.95 1.80 9.60
C VAL A 48 -10.17 0.88 9.79
N ALA A 49 -10.29 -0.17 8.98
CA ALA A 49 -11.40 -1.12 9.09
C ALA A 49 -11.39 -1.90 10.41
N ARG A 50 -10.21 -2.30 10.91
CA ARG A 50 -10.08 -2.95 12.21
C ARG A 50 -10.52 -2.02 13.35
N LEU A 51 -10.09 -0.76 13.31
CA LEU A 51 -10.47 0.23 14.31
C LEU A 51 -11.99 0.49 14.30
N ALA A 52 -12.58 0.61 13.11
CA ALA A 52 -14.03 0.74 12.94
C ALA A 52 -14.79 -0.47 13.51
N LYS A 53 -14.30 -1.69 13.26
CA LYS A 53 -14.90 -2.91 13.80
C LYS A 53 -14.79 -3.00 15.32
N GLU A 54 -13.66 -2.61 15.89
CA GLU A 54 -13.45 -2.65 17.34
C GLU A 54 -14.42 -1.70 18.04
N VAL A 55 -14.53 -0.47 17.56
CA VAL A 55 -15.42 0.53 18.15
C VAL A 55 -16.90 0.18 17.95
N SER A 56 -17.27 -0.39 16.80
CA SER A 56 -18.64 -0.84 16.55
C SER A 56 -19.02 -2.05 17.41
N THR A 57 -18.05 -2.93 17.70
CA THR A 57 -18.25 -4.06 18.61
C THR A 57 -18.55 -3.56 20.03
N GLN A 58 -17.88 -2.51 20.50
CA GLN A 58 -18.17 -1.92 21.82
C GLN A 58 -19.60 -1.39 21.91
N VAL A 59 -20.08 -0.74 20.84
CA VAL A 59 -21.48 -0.30 20.75
C VAL A 59 -22.44 -1.50 20.74
N ALA A 60 -22.13 -2.53 19.95
CA ALA A 60 -22.93 -3.76 19.90
C ALA A 60 -22.97 -4.51 21.26
N THR A 61 -21.91 -4.40 22.07
CA THR A 61 -21.87 -4.98 23.43
C THR A 61 -22.61 -4.14 24.48
N GLY A 62 -23.29 -3.06 24.09
CA GLY A 62 -24.19 -2.31 24.95
C GLY A 62 -23.70 -0.93 25.37
N GLN A 63 -22.58 -0.43 24.83
CA GLN A 63 -22.21 0.98 25.02
C GLN A 63 -23.02 1.87 24.06
N PRO A 64 -23.63 2.98 24.53
CA PRO A 64 -24.41 3.87 23.67
C PRO A 64 -23.53 4.65 22.67
N GLU A 65 -22.27 4.87 23.02
CA GLU A 65 -21.25 5.49 22.18
C GLU A 65 -19.89 4.94 22.60
N ALA A 66 -19.02 4.69 21.62
CA ALA A 66 -17.65 4.27 21.87
C ALA A 66 -16.70 5.14 21.04
N THR A 67 -15.58 5.54 21.65
CA THR A 67 -14.51 6.30 20.99
C THR A 67 -13.17 5.66 21.29
N ILE A 68 -12.38 5.38 20.26
CA ILE A 68 -11.03 4.82 20.38
C ILE A 68 -10.06 5.69 19.58
N SER A 69 -8.96 6.09 20.21
CA SER A 69 -7.86 6.78 19.54
C SER A 69 -6.61 5.91 19.56
N ARG A 70 -6.05 5.61 18.39
CA ARG A 70 -4.83 4.80 18.26
C ARG A 70 -4.07 5.16 16.98
N GLN A 71 -2.74 5.25 17.07
CA GLN A 71 -1.86 5.52 15.91
C GLN A 71 -2.24 6.80 15.12
N GLY A 72 -2.74 7.83 15.81
CA GLY A 72 -3.18 9.10 15.17
C GLY A 72 -4.52 9.02 14.43
N LEU A 73 -5.21 7.88 14.53
CA LEU A 73 -6.57 7.67 14.07
C LEU A 73 -7.53 7.73 15.26
N ARG A 74 -8.69 8.34 15.08
CA ARG A 74 -9.78 8.40 16.05
C ARG A 74 -11.02 7.77 15.43
N ALA A 75 -11.46 6.65 15.97
CA ALA A 75 -12.72 6.02 15.61
C ALA A 75 -13.80 6.34 16.63
N GLU A 76 -15.00 6.61 16.14
CA GLU A 76 -16.20 6.89 16.92
C GLU A 76 -17.33 6.03 16.38
N ALA A 77 -18.06 5.34 17.25
CA ALA A 77 -19.25 4.62 16.87
C ALA A 77 -20.41 4.98 17.79
N THR A 78 -21.56 5.09 17.15
CA THR A 78 -22.89 5.17 17.75
C THR A 78 -23.76 4.11 17.08
N PRO A 79 -24.99 3.85 17.59
CA PRO A 79 -25.92 2.94 16.91
C PRO A 79 -26.24 3.34 15.46
N ASN A 80 -26.06 4.62 15.11
CA ASN A 80 -26.46 5.16 13.82
C ASN A 80 -25.29 5.32 12.84
N TYR A 81 -24.05 5.31 13.31
CA TYR A 81 -22.89 5.48 12.45
C TYR A 81 -21.61 4.97 13.08
N VAL A 82 -20.64 4.67 12.23
CA VAL A 82 -19.23 4.47 12.59
C VAL A 82 -18.39 5.43 11.76
N ARG A 83 -17.58 6.27 12.40
CA ARG A 83 -16.69 7.23 11.75
C ARG A 83 -15.26 6.99 12.16
N VAL A 84 -14.33 7.14 11.21
CA VAL A 84 -12.90 7.13 11.48
C VAL A 84 -12.28 8.41 10.94
N TRP A 85 -11.59 9.11 11.84
CA TRP A 85 -10.91 10.37 11.61
C TRP A 85 -9.40 10.16 11.67
N LYS A 86 -8.67 10.97 10.89
CA LYS A 86 -7.24 11.19 11.06
C LYS A 86 -7.03 12.67 11.32
N GLN A 87 -6.61 13.01 12.53
CA GLN A 87 -6.55 14.40 13.00
C GLN A 87 -7.92 15.10 12.87
N GLN A 88 -8.11 15.93 11.84
CA GLN A 88 -9.36 16.66 11.55
C GLN A 88 -10.04 16.20 10.26
N THR A 89 -9.47 15.23 9.55
CA THR A 89 -10.00 14.74 8.28
C THR A 89 -10.79 13.46 8.50
N LEU A 90 -12.06 13.44 8.08
CA LEU A 90 -12.87 12.24 8.05
C LEU A 90 -12.33 11.30 6.96
N LEU A 91 -11.86 10.12 7.34
CA LEU A 91 -11.38 9.11 6.39
C LEU A 91 -12.52 8.29 5.82
N LYS A 92 -13.46 7.88 6.69
CA LYS A 92 -14.55 7.01 6.32
C LYS A 92 -15.71 7.10 7.31
N GLU A 93 -16.92 7.05 6.79
CA GLU A 93 -18.16 6.91 7.55
C GLU A 93 -18.91 5.68 7.03
N TRP A 94 -19.42 4.89 7.96
CA TRP A 94 -20.37 3.82 7.71
C TRP A 94 -21.66 4.14 8.45
N ARG A 95 -22.78 3.86 7.79
CA ARG A 95 -24.11 3.87 8.38
C ARG A 95 -24.65 2.44 8.31
N PRO A 96 -25.40 1.99 9.33
CA PRO A 96 -26.04 0.68 9.34
C PRO A 96 -27.05 0.51 8.21
#